data_AF-A0A158L5I7-F1
#
_entry.id   AF-A0A158L5I7-F1
#
_cell.length_a   1.000
_cell.length_b   1.000
_cell.length_c   1.000
_cell.angle_alpha   90.00
_cell.angle_beta   90.00
_cell.angle_gamma   90.00
#
_symmetry.space_group_name_H-M   'P 1'
#
loop_
_entity.id
_entity.type
_entity.pdbx_description
1 polymer ?
#
loop_
_entity_poly.entity_id
_entity_poly.type
_entity_poly.pdbx_seq_one_letter_code
_entity_poly.pdbx_strand_id
1 'polypeptide(L)'
;MTPLPTPDGPPSAQLDAEIAQLRAQFPRTADLYREVCVLLFFRYGITPTANKLYQLVKKGSMSAPADALAAFWTILREKSRVRIESPDLPDEIKGALGELAIAIWDRAQTSAQEALTGFRSDASQQADQARAAQAGAETEVARLRQELTGSAVLLDSARAKGAELEQEVATLTAACEAFKSQLQRAQHEQAELQRALGDARRDFAAELDKQRAAGELAEERLRATETRALLEIDRERVAVSRAQKALDDLVRKSEQRDERYRKQEAALRAQVGDLRHQVGILEGNLSAGRAENKALTGQLERAQRELARPNAGPTTRAPAKRAPRVAAPVTPPRKRAGRSTGQG
;
A
#
# COMPACT_ATOMS: atom_id res chain seq x y z
N MET A 1 -12.46 -49.70 68.13
CA MET A 1 -13.48 -50.69 67.72
C MET A 1 -13.27 -51.95 68.52
N THR A 2 -14.12 -52.18 69.51
CA THR A 2 -14.23 -53.46 70.24
C THR A 2 -15.67 -53.92 70.01
N PRO A 3 -15.92 -54.92 69.15
CA PRO A 3 -17.27 -55.33 68.84
C PRO A 3 -17.89 -56.00 70.07
N LEU A 4 -19.04 -55.48 70.50
CA LEU A 4 -19.89 -56.15 71.48
C LEU A 4 -20.37 -57.47 70.85
N PRO A 5 -20.25 -58.63 71.52
CA PRO A 5 -20.71 -59.89 70.95
C PRO A 5 -22.24 -59.92 70.92
N THR A 6 -22.82 -59.78 69.72
CA THR A 6 -24.24 -60.04 69.44
C THR A 6 -24.55 -61.54 69.61
N PRO A 7 -25.51 -61.93 70.46
CA PRO A 7 -25.73 -63.33 70.82
C PRO A 7 -26.64 -64.08 69.82
N ASP A 8 -26.45 -63.90 68.51
CA ASP A 8 -27.30 -64.50 67.47
C ASP A 8 -26.75 -65.85 66.98
N GLY A 9 -26.64 -66.80 67.91
CA GLY A 9 -26.69 -68.22 67.57
C GLY A 9 -28.15 -68.69 67.54
N PRO A 10 -28.53 -69.74 66.78
CA PRO A 10 -29.90 -70.25 66.83
C PRO A 10 -30.24 -70.63 68.28
N PRO A 11 -31.40 -70.21 68.82
CA PRO A 11 -31.67 -70.23 70.27
C PRO A 11 -31.58 -71.62 70.90
N SER A 12 -31.71 -72.69 70.11
CA SER A 12 -31.46 -74.07 70.53
C SER A 12 -30.00 -74.37 70.87
N ALA A 13 -29.01 -73.86 70.12
CA ALA A 13 -27.61 -74.24 70.28
C ALA A 13 -26.96 -73.65 71.54
N GLN A 14 -27.34 -72.41 71.89
CA GLN A 14 -26.93 -71.78 73.15
C GLN A 14 -27.58 -72.47 74.36
N LEU A 15 -28.87 -72.78 74.24
CA LEU A 15 -29.65 -73.51 75.23
C LEU A 15 -29.06 -74.91 75.50
N ASP A 16 -28.67 -75.65 74.46
CA ASP A 16 -28.04 -76.97 74.61
C ASP A 16 -26.66 -76.87 75.30
N ALA A 17 -25.87 -75.84 75.00
CA ALA A 17 -24.56 -75.61 75.63
C ALA A 17 -24.69 -75.26 77.13
N GLU A 18 -25.69 -74.49 77.52
CA GLU A 18 -25.93 -74.15 78.93
C GLU A 18 -26.55 -75.30 79.71
N ILE A 19 -27.39 -76.12 79.08
CA ILE A 19 -27.85 -77.38 79.67
C ILE A 19 -26.67 -78.35 79.85
N ALA A 20 -25.65 -78.33 78.97
CA ALA A 20 -24.39 -79.06 79.18
C ALA A 20 -23.58 -78.53 80.38
N GLN A 21 -23.58 -77.22 80.63
CA GLN A 21 -22.95 -76.63 81.83
C GLN A 21 -23.73 -76.99 83.11
N LEU A 22 -25.06 -76.88 83.10
CA LEU A 22 -25.91 -77.30 84.22
C LEU A 22 -25.74 -78.80 84.55
N ARG A 23 -25.60 -79.66 83.52
CA ARG A 23 -25.31 -81.09 83.67
C ARG A 23 -23.98 -81.37 84.40
N ALA A 24 -23.01 -80.46 84.35
CA ALA A 24 -21.74 -80.58 85.06
C ALA A 24 -21.82 -80.04 86.50
N GLN A 25 -22.66 -79.03 86.74
CA GLN A 25 -22.84 -78.38 88.05
C GLN A 25 -23.82 -79.15 88.97
N PHE A 26 -24.85 -79.78 88.40
CA PHE A 26 -25.90 -80.49 89.15
C PHE A 26 -25.84 -82.00 88.91
N PRO A 27 -25.08 -82.76 89.71
CA PRO A 27 -24.94 -84.21 89.53
C PRO A 27 -26.22 -85.00 89.85
N ARG A 28 -27.15 -84.42 90.63
CA ARG A 28 -28.44 -85.04 90.96
C ARG A 28 -29.49 -84.72 89.89
N THR A 29 -30.08 -85.76 89.30
CA THR A 29 -31.02 -85.65 88.17
C THR A 29 -32.25 -84.76 88.45
N ALA A 30 -32.79 -84.78 89.67
CA ALA A 30 -33.97 -83.98 90.03
C ALA A 30 -33.67 -82.47 90.05
N ASP A 31 -32.52 -82.08 90.60
CA ASP A 31 -32.10 -80.68 90.68
C ASP A 31 -31.75 -80.15 89.28
N LEU A 32 -31.10 -80.98 88.46
CA LEU A 32 -30.85 -80.67 87.04
C LEU A 32 -32.16 -80.41 86.27
N TYR A 33 -33.20 -81.24 86.43
CA TYR A 33 -34.49 -80.98 85.78
C TYR A 33 -35.12 -79.66 86.22
N ARG A 34 -35.00 -79.29 87.50
CA ARG A 34 -35.50 -78.03 88.05
C ARG A 34 -34.78 -76.82 87.46
N GLU A 35 -33.46 -76.82 87.40
CA GLU A 35 -32.70 -75.70 86.83
C GLU A 35 -32.91 -75.56 85.32
N VAL A 36 -33.13 -76.66 84.59
CA VAL A 36 -33.54 -76.59 83.18
C VAL A 36 -34.95 -75.99 83.01
N CYS A 37 -35.90 -76.24 83.93
CA CYS A 37 -37.18 -75.53 83.95
C CYS A 37 -37.01 -74.02 84.17
N VAL A 38 -36.15 -73.62 85.11
CA VAL A 38 -35.83 -72.21 85.41
C VAL A 38 -35.24 -71.52 84.17
N LEU A 39 -34.23 -72.15 83.54
CA LEU A 39 -33.56 -71.63 82.35
C LEU A 39 -34.53 -71.45 81.17
N LEU A 40 -35.33 -72.48 80.86
CA LEU A 40 -36.35 -72.42 79.80
C LEU A 40 -37.35 -71.29 80.01
N PHE A 41 -37.91 -71.20 81.23
CA PHE A 41 -39.00 -70.27 81.52
C PHE A 41 -38.53 -68.82 81.63
N PHE A 42 -37.51 -68.54 82.44
CA PHE A 42 -37.10 -67.16 82.72
C PHE A 42 -36.18 -66.56 81.66
N ARG A 43 -35.32 -67.37 81.03
CA ARG A 43 -34.27 -66.87 80.14
C ARG A 43 -34.61 -67.00 78.65
N TYR A 44 -35.40 -68.00 78.29
CA TYR A 44 -35.81 -68.26 76.92
C TYR A 44 -37.32 -68.04 76.67
N GLY A 45 -38.13 -67.81 77.72
CA GLY A 45 -39.58 -67.60 77.60
C GLY A 45 -40.36 -68.84 77.14
N ILE A 46 -39.73 -70.01 77.14
CA ILE A 46 -40.33 -71.27 76.67
C ILE A 46 -41.01 -71.96 77.84
N THR A 47 -42.29 -72.32 77.69
CA THR A 47 -43.01 -73.11 78.70
C THR A 47 -42.38 -74.51 78.81
N PRO A 48 -41.80 -74.90 79.97
CA PRO A 48 -41.25 -76.23 80.13
C PRO A 48 -42.37 -77.27 80.03
N THR A 49 -42.10 -78.36 79.31
CA THR A 49 -42.99 -79.53 79.16
C THR A 49 -42.19 -80.81 79.42
N ALA A 50 -42.83 -81.84 79.99
CA ALA A 50 -42.13 -83.06 80.43
C ALA A 50 -41.37 -83.75 79.28
N ASN A 51 -41.94 -83.78 78.08
CA ASN A 51 -41.29 -84.33 76.88
C ASN A 51 -40.06 -83.49 76.46
N LYS A 52 -40.16 -82.15 76.48
CA LYS A 52 -39.03 -81.28 76.12
C LYS A 52 -37.89 -81.37 77.14
N LEU A 53 -38.22 -81.41 78.43
CA LEU A 53 -37.24 -81.65 79.51
C LEU A 53 -36.52 -82.98 79.33
N TYR A 54 -37.26 -84.06 79.08
CA TYR A 54 -36.67 -85.38 78.84
C TYR A 54 -35.73 -85.39 77.63
N GLN A 55 -36.13 -84.76 76.51
CA GLN A 55 -35.31 -84.62 75.30
C GLN A 55 -34.00 -83.85 75.55
N LEU A 56 -34.02 -82.84 76.44
CA LEU A 56 -32.86 -81.99 76.73
C LEU A 56 -31.93 -82.56 77.82
N VAL A 57 -32.45 -83.32 78.79
CA VAL A 57 -31.67 -83.85 79.93
C VAL A 57 -31.28 -85.32 79.75
N LYS A 58 -32.10 -86.14 79.07
CA LYS A 58 -31.83 -87.56 78.71
C LYS A 58 -31.26 -88.41 79.87
N LYS A 59 -31.72 -88.20 81.11
CA LYS A 59 -31.31 -88.94 82.32
C LYS A 59 -32.52 -89.18 83.24
N GLY A 60 -32.54 -90.31 83.96
CA GLY A 60 -33.56 -90.63 84.96
C GLY A 60 -34.72 -91.49 84.44
N SER A 61 -35.67 -91.81 85.34
CA SER A 61 -36.89 -92.56 85.02
C SER A 61 -37.88 -91.72 84.22
N MET A 62 -38.85 -92.39 83.60
CA MET A 62 -39.87 -91.76 82.74
C MET A 62 -40.79 -90.77 83.47
N SER A 63 -40.94 -90.88 84.80
CA SER A 63 -41.74 -89.96 85.63
C SER A 63 -40.97 -88.69 86.07
N ALA A 64 -39.65 -88.78 86.23
CA ALA A 64 -38.83 -87.71 86.81
C ALA A 64 -38.98 -86.31 86.14
N PRO A 65 -39.13 -86.18 84.80
CA PRO A 65 -39.37 -84.88 84.17
C PRO A 65 -40.74 -84.29 84.51
N ALA A 66 -41.76 -85.12 84.74
CA ALA A 66 -43.11 -84.68 85.13
C ALA A 66 -43.15 -84.24 86.59
N ASP A 67 -42.51 -85.01 87.48
CA ASP A 67 -42.42 -84.70 88.91
C ASP A 67 -41.66 -83.37 89.16
N ALA A 68 -40.52 -83.19 88.48
CA ALA A 68 -39.72 -81.96 88.57
C ALA A 68 -40.45 -80.75 87.96
N LEU A 69 -41.23 -80.94 86.90
CA LEU A 69 -42.06 -79.89 86.30
C LEU A 69 -43.24 -79.51 87.20
N ALA A 70 -43.90 -80.48 87.83
CA ALA A 70 -44.95 -80.22 88.81
C ALA A 70 -44.40 -79.44 90.01
N ALA A 71 -43.26 -79.86 90.56
CA ALA A 71 -42.57 -79.15 91.63
C ALA A 71 -42.16 -77.74 91.21
N PHE A 72 -41.61 -77.55 90.00
CA PHE A 72 -41.28 -76.23 89.46
C PHE A 72 -42.50 -75.31 89.38
N TRP A 73 -43.62 -75.76 88.82
CA TRP A 73 -44.83 -74.95 88.72
C TRP A 73 -45.49 -74.67 90.07
N THR A 74 -45.33 -75.55 91.07
CA THR A 74 -45.76 -75.27 92.45
C THR A 74 -44.88 -74.19 93.07
N ILE A 75 -43.55 -74.36 93.07
CA ILE A 75 -42.60 -73.39 93.63
C ILE A 75 -42.69 -72.03 92.92
N LEU A 76 -42.90 -72.01 91.60
CA LEU A 76 -43.08 -70.78 90.84
C LEU A 76 -44.38 -70.07 91.22
N ARG A 77 -45.50 -70.80 91.37
CA ARG A 77 -46.79 -70.23 91.80
C ARG A 77 -46.81 -69.83 93.28
N GLU A 78 -45.95 -70.41 94.11
CA GLU A 78 -45.70 -69.95 95.49
C GLU A 78 -44.89 -68.66 95.49
N LYS A 79 -43.80 -68.58 94.71
CA LYS A 79 -42.91 -67.40 94.66
C LYS A 79 -43.45 -66.22 93.88
N SER A 80 -44.27 -66.43 92.85
CA SER A 80 -44.92 -65.36 92.08
C SER A 80 -46.22 -64.87 92.72
N ARG A 81 -46.71 -65.57 93.74
CA ARG A 81 -47.83 -65.11 94.57
C ARG A 81 -47.35 -63.96 95.45
N VAL A 82 -47.68 -62.74 95.05
CA VAL A 82 -47.83 -61.62 95.99
C VAL A 82 -49.06 -61.91 96.86
N ARG A 83 -48.93 -62.84 97.81
CA ARG A 83 -49.89 -62.96 98.90
C ARG A 83 -49.55 -61.91 99.95
N ILE A 84 -50.52 -61.06 100.27
CA ILE A 84 -50.51 -60.26 101.49
C ILE A 84 -50.86 -61.20 102.65
N GLU A 85 -49.92 -62.08 103.03
CA GLU A 85 -50.03 -62.87 104.27
C GLU A 85 -49.56 -62.02 105.44
N SER A 86 -50.47 -61.22 105.98
CA SER A 86 -50.46 -60.90 107.41
C SER A 86 -51.40 -61.90 108.09
N PRO A 87 -50.94 -62.69 109.08
CA PRO A 87 -51.67 -63.87 109.57
C PRO A 87 -53.02 -63.55 110.24
N ASP A 88 -53.25 -62.30 110.66
CA ASP A 88 -54.47 -61.87 111.35
C ASP A 88 -55.47 -61.09 110.45
N LEU A 89 -55.24 -61.01 109.14
CA LEU A 89 -56.09 -60.19 108.25
C LEU A 89 -57.22 -61.02 107.60
N PRO A 90 -58.52 -60.64 107.76
CA PRO A 90 -59.64 -61.30 107.09
C PRO A 90 -59.54 -61.29 105.56
N ASP A 91 -60.04 -62.37 104.92
CA ASP A 91 -59.93 -62.53 103.47
C ASP A 91 -60.73 -61.48 102.67
N GLU A 92 -61.80 -60.93 103.25
CA GLU A 92 -62.56 -59.79 102.70
C GLU A 92 -61.66 -58.56 102.48
N ILE A 93 -60.78 -58.26 103.43
CA ILE A 93 -59.85 -57.10 103.34
C ILE A 93 -58.74 -57.40 102.34
N LYS A 94 -58.26 -58.65 102.23
CA LYS A 94 -57.29 -59.06 101.20
C LYS A 94 -57.87 -58.93 99.79
N GLY A 95 -59.16 -59.27 99.61
CA GLY A 95 -59.89 -59.05 98.36
C GLY A 95 -59.94 -57.57 97.98
N ALA A 96 -60.45 -56.73 98.88
CA ALA A 96 -60.56 -55.28 98.66
C ALA A 96 -59.20 -54.60 98.38
N LEU A 97 -58.12 -55.00 99.06
CA LEU A 97 -56.78 -54.51 98.78
C LEU A 97 -56.25 -54.95 97.41
N GLY A 98 -56.57 -56.18 96.97
CA GLY A 98 -56.23 -56.68 95.64
C GLY A 98 -56.97 -55.92 94.53
N GLU A 99 -58.26 -55.68 94.70
CA GLU A 99 -59.10 -54.90 93.77
C GLU A 99 -58.62 -53.45 93.66
N LEU A 100 -58.31 -52.80 94.79
CA LEU A 100 -57.72 -51.45 94.80
C LEU A 100 -56.34 -51.41 94.12
N ALA A 101 -55.48 -52.41 94.33
CA ALA A 101 -54.18 -52.48 93.68
C ALA A 101 -54.32 -52.63 92.15
N ILE A 102 -55.27 -53.44 91.67
CA ILE A 102 -55.60 -53.58 90.24
C ILE A 102 -56.12 -52.25 89.70
N ALA A 103 -57.08 -51.59 90.37
CA ALA A 103 -57.65 -50.33 89.92
C ALA A 103 -56.61 -49.19 89.87
N ILE A 104 -55.68 -49.13 90.84
CA ILE A 104 -54.56 -48.18 90.84
C ILE A 104 -53.59 -48.50 89.69
N TRP A 105 -53.27 -49.77 89.47
CA TRP A 105 -52.41 -50.21 88.37
C TRP A 105 -53.00 -49.84 87.01
N ASP A 106 -54.27 -50.20 86.75
CA ASP A 106 -54.95 -49.87 85.50
C ASP A 106 -55.04 -48.35 85.29
N ARG A 107 -55.36 -47.57 86.34
CA ARG A 107 -55.41 -46.11 86.24
C ARG A 107 -54.04 -45.50 85.94
N ALA A 108 -52.96 -46.03 86.52
CA ALA A 108 -51.59 -45.62 86.23
C ALA A 108 -51.18 -46.04 84.80
N GLN A 109 -51.58 -47.24 84.36
CA GLN A 109 -51.34 -47.77 83.01
C GLN A 109 -52.02 -46.90 81.95
N THR A 110 -53.29 -46.53 82.15
CA THR A 110 -54.04 -45.62 81.26
C THR A 110 -53.41 -44.23 81.23
N SER A 111 -53.10 -43.65 82.40
CA SER A 111 -52.47 -42.31 82.48
C SER A 111 -51.09 -42.27 81.80
N ALA A 112 -50.29 -43.32 81.96
CA ALA A 112 -49.00 -43.46 81.27
C ALA A 112 -49.17 -43.63 79.74
N GLN A 113 -50.22 -44.32 79.29
CA GLN A 113 -50.55 -44.46 77.87
C GLN A 113 -51.02 -43.12 77.27
N GLU A 114 -51.89 -42.38 77.96
CA GLU A 114 -52.35 -41.03 77.59
C GLU A 114 -51.18 -40.04 77.50
N ALA A 115 -50.29 -40.04 78.49
CA ALA A 115 -49.09 -39.21 78.46
C ALA A 115 -48.16 -39.60 77.30
N LEU A 116 -47.96 -40.90 77.05
CA LEU A 116 -47.13 -41.39 75.95
C LEU A 116 -47.72 -41.03 74.57
N THR A 117 -49.05 -41.05 74.40
CA THR A 117 -49.68 -40.61 73.14
C THR A 117 -49.55 -39.10 72.95
N GLY A 118 -49.69 -38.30 74.02
CA GLY A 118 -49.40 -36.86 73.99
C GLY A 118 -47.95 -36.54 73.60
N PHE A 119 -46.96 -37.14 74.27
CA PHE A 119 -45.55 -36.95 73.90
C PHE A 119 -45.25 -37.40 72.46
N ARG A 120 -45.94 -38.43 71.95
CA ARG A 120 -45.81 -38.86 70.54
C ARG A 120 -46.45 -37.89 69.55
N SER A 121 -47.62 -37.31 69.86
CA SER A 121 -48.22 -36.28 69.00
C SER A 121 -47.37 -35.02 68.97
N ASP A 122 -46.87 -34.58 70.13
CA ASP A 122 -46.08 -33.36 70.25
C ASP A 122 -44.74 -33.50 69.53
N ALA A 123 -44.07 -34.65 69.69
CA ALA A 123 -42.85 -34.97 68.95
C ALA A 123 -43.07 -35.06 67.44
N SER A 124 -44.21 -35.60 66.98
CA SER A 124 -44.56 -35.59 65.55
C SER A 124 -44.79 -34.17 65.04
N GLN A 125 -45.57 -33.35 65.76
CA GLN A 125 -45.83 -31.97 65.38
C GLN A 125 -44.54 -31.14 65.32
N GLN A 126 -43.64 -31.29 66.30
CA GLN A 126 -42.33 -30.63 66.28
C GLN A 126 -41.46 -31.12 65.11
N ALA A 127 -41.45 -32.42 64.80
CA ALA A 127 -40.73 -32.96 63.66
C ALA A 127 -41.28 -32.44 62.32
N ASP A 128 -42.60 -32.34 62.18
CA ASP A 128 -43.24 -31.86 60.95
C ASP A 128 -43.08 -30.34 60.79
N GLN A 129 -43.12 -29.56 61.88
CA GLN A 129 -42.75 -28.14 61.88
C GLN A 129 -41.28 -27.93 61.51
N ALA A 130 -40.35 -28.74 62.06
CA ALA A 130 -38.93 -28.66 61.73
C ALA A 130 -38.67 -29.03 60.26
N ARG A 131 -39.36 -30.05 59.71
CA ARG A 131 -39.30 -30.42 58.29
C ARG A 131 -39.85 -29.31 57.39
N ALA A 132 -40.96 -28.68 57.76
CA ALA A 132 -41.53 -27.56 57.01
C ALA A 132 -40.60 -26.34 57.00
N ALA A 133 -39.98 -26.03 58.15
CA ALA A 133 -38.99 -24.96 58.27
C ALA A 133 -37.72 -25.27 57.45
N GLN A 134 -37.23 -26.53 57.47
CA GLN A 134 -36.11 -26.97 56.65
C GLN A 134 -36.44 -26.84 55.15
N ALA A 135 -37.60 -27.33 54.70
CA ALA A 135 -38.02 -27.23 53.31
C ALA A 135 -38.14 -25.76 52.85
N GLY A 136 -38.66 -24.87 53.71
CA GLY A 136 -38.70 -23.43 53.44
C GLY A 136 -37.31 -22.78 53.36
N ALA A 137 -36.37 -23.20 54.20
CA ALA A 137 -34.99 -22.74 54.11
C ALA A 137 -34.28 -23.25 52.83
N GLU A 138 -34.54 -24.49 52.44
CA GLU A 138 -33.98 -25.09 51.21
C GLU A 138 -34.51 -24.41 49.94
N THR A 139 -35.80 -24.05 49.88
CA THR A 139 -36.37 -23.31 48.74
C THR A 139 -35.86 -21.86 48.65
N GLU A 140 -35.72 -21.15 49.79
CA GLU A 140 -35.10 -19.82 49.82
C GLU A 140 -33.63 -19.87 49.39
N VAL A 141 -32.85 -20.85 49.87
CA VAL A 141 -31.46 -21.06 49.43
C VAL A 141 -31.39 -21.39 47.93
N ALA A 142 -32.33 -22.17 47.40
CA ALA A 142 -32.41 -22.44 45.96
C ALA A 142 -32.72 -21.16 45.16
N ARG A 143 -33.69 -20.33 45.60
CA ARG A 143 -34.02 -19.06 44.94
C ARG A 143 -32.85 -18.10 44.95
N LEU A 144 -32.22 -17.88 46.11
CA LEU A 144 -31.05 -17.00 46.26
C LEU A 144 -29.86 -17.48 45.42
N ARG A 145 -29.64 -18.79 45.28
CA ARG A 145 -28.63 -19.34 44.37
C ARG A 145 -28.95 -19.04 42.91
N GLN A 146 -30.21 -19.12 42.49
CA GLN A 146 -30.64 -18.81 41.12
C GLN A 146 -30.54 -17.30 40.82
N GLU A 147 -30.91 -16.45 41.78
CA GLU A 147 -30.71 -14.99 41.69
C GLU A 147 -29.22 -14.65 41.58
N LEU A 148 -28.36 -15.28 42.40
CA LEU A 148 -26.93 -15.08 42.38
C LEU A 148 -26.31 -15.51 41.03
N THR A 149 -26.64 -16.70 40.51
CA THR A 149 -26.12 -17.15 39.21
C THR A 149 -26.65 -16.29 38.06
N GLY A 150 -27.91 -15.87 38.10
CA GLY A 150 -28.47 -14.90 37.14
C GLY A 150 -27.73 -13.57 37.16
N SER A 151 -27.44 -13.02 38.35
CA SER A 151 -26.68 -11.77 38.50
C SER A 151 -25.23 -11.90 38.02
N ALA A 152 -24.58 -13.04 38.25
CA ALA A 152 -23.24 -13.32 37.76
C ALA A 152 -23.19 -13.36 36.22
N VAL A 153 -24.13 -14.07 35.59
CA VAL A 153 -24.22 -14.14 34.11
C VAL A 153 -24.48 -12.75 33.50
N LEU A 154 -25.36 -11.94 34.11
CA LEU A 154 -25.59 -10.56 33.66
C LEU A 154 -24.32 -9.71 33.79
N LEU A 155 -23.60 -9.82 34.90
CA LEU A 155 -22.38 -9.07 35.18
C LEU A 155 -21.22 -9.47 34.25
N ASP A 156 -21.07 -10.76 33.94
CA ASP A 156 -20.08 -11.23 32.97
C ASP A 156 -20.46 -10.83 31.53
N SER A 157 -21.76 -10.80 31.18
CA SER A 157 -22.22 -10.25 29.90
C SER A 157 -21.97 -8.74 29.76
N ALA A 158 -22.05 -7.99 30.87
CA ALA A 158 -21.73 -6.57 30.90
C ALA A 158 -20.22 -6.33 30.80
N ARG A 159 -19.39 -7.17 31.44
CA ARG A 159 -17.93 -7.16 31.28
C ARG A 159 -17.49 -7.46 29.85
N ALA A 160 -18.10 -8.45 29.21
CA ALA A 160 -17.81 -8.80 27.81
C ALA A 160 -18.07 -7.60 26.88
N LYS A 161 -19.26 -6.98 27.00
CA LYS A 161 -19.59 -5.75 26.26
C LYS A 161 -18.68 -4.57 26.59
N GLY A 162 -18.22 -4.46 27.84
CA GLY A 162 -17.23 -3.47 28.24
C GLY A 162 -15.90 -3.65 27.49
N ALA A 163 -15.38 -4.88 27.44
CA ALA A 163 -14.16 -5.21 26.72
C ALA A 163 -14.31 -5.02 25.19
N GLU A 164 -15.47 -5.37 24.61
CA GLU A 164 -15.79 -5.10 23.21
C GLU A 164 -15.74 -3.60 22.90
N LEU A 165 -16.40 -2.77 23.72
CA LEU A 165 -16.40 -1.31 23.56
C LEU A 165 -15.01 -0.68 23.79
N GLU A 166 -14.23 -1.19 24.74
CA GLU A 166 -12.83 -0.76 24.94
C GLU A 166 -11.96 -1.08 23.72
N GLN A 167 -12.16 -2.25 23.09
CA GLN A 167 -11.48 -2.62 21.85
C GLN A 167 -11.93 -1.72 20.67
N GLU A 168 -13.23 -1.43 20.53
CA GLU A 168 -13.73 -0.50 19.52
C GLU A 168 -13.13 0.90 19.71
N VAL A 169 -13.14 1.44 20.93
CA VAL A 169 -12.52 2.75 21.25
C VAL A 169 -11.03 2.75 20.94
N ALA A 170 -10.30 1.68 21.27
CA ALA A 170 -8.88 1.57 20.94
C ALA A 170 -8.62 1.57 19.42
N THR A 171 -9.40 0.82 18.64
CA THR A 171 -9.25 0.78 17.17
C THR A 171 -9.63 2.13 16.52
N LEU A 172 -10.69 2.77 16.97
CA LEU A 172 -11.09 4.11 16.51
C LEU A 172 -10.05 5.18 16.88
N THR A 173 -9.48 5.11 18.07
CA THR A 173 -8.41 6.03 18.50
C THR A 173 -7.17 5.88 17.62
N ALA A 174 -6.71 4.64 17.40
CA ALA A 174 -5.59 4.35 16.50
C ALA A 174 -5.84 4.81 15.05
N ALA A 175 -7.07 4.62 14.55
CA ALA A 175 -7.47 5.13 13.23
C ALA A 175 -7.45 6.67 13.17
N CYS A 176 -7.97 7.36 14.20
CA CYS A 176 -7.91 8.81 14.29
C CYS A 176 -6.47 9.35 14.36
N GLU A 177 -5.57 8.68 15.07
CA GLU A 177 -4.14 9.04 15.11
C GLU A 177 -3.46 8.82 13.75
N ALA A 178 -3.75 7.70 13.09
CA ALA A 178 -3.28 7.43 11.73
C ALA A 178 -3.74 8.52 10.75
N PHE A 179 -5.03 8.87 10.75
CA PHE A 179 -5.56 9.95 9.89
C PHE A 179 -4.98 11.32 10.23
N LYS A 180 -4.77 11.67 11.50
CA LYS A 180 -4.07 12.91 11.90
C LYS A 180 -2.65 12.94 11.33
N SER A 181 -1.91 11.84 11.41
CA SER A 181 -0.55 11.76 10.87
C SER A 181 -0.51 11.87 9.33
N GLN A 182 -1.49 11.28 8.63
CA GLN A 182 -1.64 11.41 7.18
C GLN A 182 -1.98 12.84 6.78
N LEU A 183 -2.89 13.50 7.50
CA LEU A 183 -3.24 14.90 7.26
C LEU A 183 -2.04 15.83 7.46
N GLN A 184 -1.24 15.62 8.51
CA GLN A 184 -0.01 16.40 8.74
C GLN A 184 1.02 16.21 7.62
N ARG A 185 1.21 14.98 7.11
CA ARG A 185 2.10 14.72 5.97
C ARG A 185 1.59 15.41 4.70
N ALA A 186 0.31 15.25 4.37
CA ALA A 186 -0.29 15.88 3.20
C ALA A 186 -0.24 17.42 3.27
N GLN A 187 -0.42 18.02 4.45
CA GLN A 187 -0.26 19.47 4.65
C GLN A 187 1.19 19.92 4.47
N HIS A 188 2.17 19.12 4.89
CA HIS A 188 3.59 19.40 4.70
C HIS A 188 3.96 19.33 3.22
N GLU A 189 3.62 18.22 2.54
CA GLU A 189 3.80 18.02 1.10
C GLU A 189 3.13 19.15 0.28
N GLN A 190 1.91 19.55 0.65
CA GLN A 190 1.22 20.68 0.02
C GLN A 190 1.99 22.00 0.18
N ALA A 191 2.54 22.28 1.37
CA ALA A 191 3.32 23.47 1.64
C ALA A 191 4.67 23.47 0.88
N GLU A 192 5.31 22.30 0.75
CA GLU A 192 6.53 22.13 -0.06
C GLU A 192 6.25 22.34 -1.55
N LEU A 193 5.19 21.73 -2.10
CA LEU A 193 4.77 21.91 -3.48
C LEU A 193 4.39 23.37 -3.78
N GLN A 194 3.73 24.06 -2.85
CA GLN A 194 3.42 25.50 -2.98
C GLN A 194 4.69 26.37 -3.01
N ARG A 195 5.70 26.04 -2.19
CA ARG A 195 7.01 26.72 -2.22
C ARG A 195 7.73 26.46 -3.54
N ALA A 196 7.89 25.20 -3.93
CA ALA A 196 8.56 24.81 -5.18
C ALA A 196 7.88 25.44 -6.42
N LEU A 197 6.55 25.52 -6.44
CA LEU A 197 5.79 26.21 -7.49
C LEU A 197 6.00 27.73 -7.47
N GLY A 198 6.10 28.34 -6.28
CA GLY A 198 6.45 29.75 -6.11
C GLY A 198 7.87 30.07 -6.57
N ASP A 199 8.82 29.18 -6.28
CA ASP A 199 10.22 29.27 -6.68
C ASP A 199 10.35 29.15 -8.20
N ALA A 200 9.80 28.08 -8.79
CA ALA A 200 9.77 27.89 -10.24
C ALA A 200 9.13 29.08 -10.98
N ARG A 201 8.04 29.67 -10.46
CA ARG A 201 7.45 30.89 -11.03
C ARG A 201 8.39 32.09 -11.00
N ARG A 202 9.18 32.26 -9.94
CA ARG A 202 10.18 33.34 -9.84
C ARG A 202 11.34 33.11 -10.81
N ASP A 203 11.83 31.88 -10.90
CA ASP A 203 12.91 31.52 -11.82
C ASP A 203 12.48 31.68 -13.29
N PHE A 204 11.27 31.21 -13.65
CA PHE A 204 10.72 31.42 -14.99
C PHE A 204 10.52 32.91 -15.31
N ALA A 205 10.07 33.74 -14.37
CA ALA A 205 9.96 35.18 -14.58
C ALA A 205 11.34 35.81 -14.82
N ALA A 206 12.35 35.46 -13.99
CA ALA A 206 13.71 35.94 -14.15
C ALA A 206 14.35 35.52 -15.47
N GLU A 207 14.13 34.28 -15.93
CA GLU A 207 14.60 33.85 -17.26
C GLU A 207 13.85 34.54 -18.40
N LEU A 208 12.54 34.74 -18.30
CA LEU A 208 11.78 35.51 -19.30
C LEU A 208 12.30 36.95 -19.43
N ASP A 209 12.61 37.62 -18.32
CA ASP A 209 13.15 38.98 -18.34
C ASP A 209 14.59 39.04 -18.87
N LYS A 210 15.42 38.02 -18.58
CA LYS A 210 16.75 37.88 -19.24
C LYS A 210 16.61 37.70 -20.76
N GLN A 211 15.68 36.86 -21.22
CA GLN A 211 15.46 36.64 -22.66
C GLN A 211 14.91 37.89 -23.36
N ARG A 212 14.03 38.66 -22.69
CA ARG A 212 13.56 39.97 -23.17
C ARG A 212 14.71 40.95 -23.33
N ALA A 213 15.52 41.16 -22.29
CA ALA A 213 16.66 42.07 -22.34
C ALA A 213 17.72 41.64 -23.39
N ALA A 214 17.93 40.34 -23.57
CA ALA A 214 18.80 39.82 -24.63
C ALA A 214 18.22 40.08 -26.04
N GLY A 215 16.91 39.96 -26.21
CA GLY A 215 16.18 40.30 -27.44
C GLY A 215 16.25 41.79 -27.77
N GLU A 216 15.97 42.67 -26.79
CA GLU A 216 16.08 44.12 -26.92
C GLU A 216 17.50 44.53 -27.35
N LEU A 217 18.54 44.01 -26.69
CA LEU A 217 19.94 44.27 -27.04
C LEU A 217 20.30 43.75 -28.44
N ALA A 218 19.70 42.63 -28.88
CA ALA A 218 19.88 42.12 -30.24
C ALA A 218 19.19 43.01 -31.29
N GLU A 219 17.98 43.49 -31.02
CA GLU A 219 17.29 44.46 -31.87
C GLU A 219 18.05 45.79 -31.97
N GLU A 220 18.56 46.32 -30.86
CA GLU A 220 19.39 47.54 -30.86
C GLU A 220 20.63 47.38 -31.72
N ARG A 221 21.33 46.24 -31.61
CA ARG A 221 22.49 45.90 -32.45
C ARG A 221 22.10 45.81 -33.92
N LEU A 222 20.98 45.15 -34.25
CA LEU A 222 20.48 45.06 -35.62
C LEU A 222 20.17 46.44 -36.19
N ARG A 223 19.37 47.26 -35.49
CA ARG A 223 19.04 48.64 -35.89
C ARG A 223 20.30 49.51 -36.08
N ALA A 224 21.30 49.35 -35.22
CA ALA A 224 22.59 50.02 -35.37
C ALA A 224 23.36 49.56 -36.63
N THR A 225 23.37 48.25 -36.93
CA THR A 225 23.99 47.72 -38.15
C THR A 225 23.23 48.12 -39.42
N GLU A 226 21.90 48.14 -39.41
CA GLU A 226 21.07 48.64 -40.51
C GLU A 226 21.34 50.12 -40.77
N THR A 227 21.33 50.95 -39.72
CA THR A 227 21.64 52.38 -39.82
C THR A 227 23.03 52.60 -40.41
N ARG A 228 24.03 51.83 -39.97
CA ARG A 228 25.39 51.87 -40.54
C ARG A 228 25.41 51.46 -42.01
N ALA A 229 24.74 50.37 -42.39
CA ALA A 229 24.69 49.89 -43.75
C ALA A 229 24.01 50.90 -44.69
N LEU A 230 22.92 51.54 -44.26
CA LEU A 230 22.26 52.61 -45.01
C LEU A 230 23.19 53.81 -45.22
N LEU A 231 23.94 54.23 -44.20
CA LEU A 231 24.94 55.30 -44.32
C LEU A 231 26.11 54.92 -45.23
N GLU A 232 26.54 53.66 -45.26
CA GLU A 232 27.56 53.16 -46.18
C GLU A 232 27.02 53.15 -47.63
N ILE A 233 25.79 52.67 -47.87
CA ILE A 233 25.10 52.73 -49.16
C ILE A 233 24.96 54.17 -49.67
N ASP A 234 24.58 55.13 -48.82
CA ASP A 234 24.44 56.53 -49.24
C ASP A 234 25.79 57.20 -49.51
N ARG A 235 26.86 56.84 -48.77
CA ARG A 235 28.23 57.25 -49.10
C ARG A 235 28.66 56.71 -50.46
N GLU A 236 28.39 55.43 -50.75
CA GLU A 236 28.68 54.82 -52.05
C GLU A 236 27.89 55.48 -53.18
N ARG A 237 26.58 55.73 -53.01
CA ARG A 237 25.76 56.47 -53.98
C ARG A 237 26.32 57.87 -54.28
N VAL A 238 26.75 58.60 -53.26
CA VAL A 238 27.38 59.92 -53.42
C VAL A 238 28.73 59.80 -54.13
N ALA A 239 29.54 58.78 -53.81
CA ALA A 239 30.82 58.51 -54.48
C ALA A 239 30.62 58.16 -55.96
N VAL A 240 29.68 57.28 -56.28
CA VAL A 240 29.29 56.91 -57.65
C VAL A 240 28.80 58.13 -58.43
N SER A 241 27.92 58.96 -57.85
CA SER A 241 27.44 60.18 -58.51
C SER A 241 28.56 61.20 -58.77
N ARG A 242 29.54 61.33 -57.86
CA ARG A 242 30.73 62.16 -58.07
C ARG A 242 31.64 61.59 -59.15
N ALA A 243 31.85 60.28 -59.17
CA ALA A 243 32.66 59.61 -60.18
C ALA A 243 32.03 59.70 -61.58
N GLN A 244 30.71 59.55 -61.69
CA GLN A 244 29.95 59.76 -62.92
C GLN A 244 30.13 61.19 -63.45
N LYS A 245 29.93 62.21 -62.61
CA LYS A 245 30.15 63.62 -63.02
C LYS A 245 31.58 63.89 -63.46
N ALA A 246 32.57 63.32 -62.76
CA ALA A 246 33.98 63.45 -63.13
C ALA A 246 34.29 62.75 -64.46
N LEU A 247 33.66 61.60 -64.73
CA LEU A 247 33.74 60.90 -66.01
C LEU A 247 33.12 61.73 -67.14
N ASP A 248 31.89 62.25 -66.95
CA ASP A 248 31.22 63.11 -67.92
C ASP A 248 32.04 64.36 -68.26
N ASP A 249 32.64 65.00 -67.26
CA ASP A 249 33.52 66.16 -67.44
C ASP A 249 34.84 65.79 -68.15
N LEU A 250 35.39 64.59 -67.92
CA LEU A 250 36.54 64.08 -68.66
C LEU A 250 36.18 63.77 -70.12
N VAL A 251 35.02 63.14 -70.37
CA VAL A 251 34.49 62.85 -71.71
C VAL A 251 34.31 64.14 -72.50
N ARG A 252 33.62 65.14 -71.92
CA ARG A 252 33.49 66.49 -72.51
C ARG A 252 34.84 67.15 -72.80
N LYS A 253 35.83 67.00 -71.91
CA LYS A 253 37.20 67.52 -72.13
C LYS A 253 37.96 66.76 -73.21
N SER A 254 37.72 65.46 -73.43
CA SER A 254 38.22 64.76 -74.63
C SER A 254 37.51 65.25 -75.89
N GLU A 255 36.18 65.31 -75.91
CA GLU A 255 35.41 65.77 -77.08
C GLU A 255 35.84 67.19 -77.52
N GLN A 256 36.00 68.13 -76.57
CA GLN A 256 36.52 69.47 -76.85
C GLN A 256 37.97 69.48 -77.37
N ARG A 257 38.83 68.55 -76.92
CA ARG A 257 40.19 68.40 -77.46
C ARG A 257 40.15 67.81 -78.86
N ASP A 258 39.34 66.79 -79.09
CA ASP A 258 39.16 66.14 -80.39
C ASP A 258 38.55 67.11 -81.41
N GLU A 259 37.61 67.96 -81.02
CA GLU A 259 37.13 69.06 -81.86
C GLU A 259 38.22 70.08 -82.20
N ARG A 260 39.08 70.44 -81.24
CA ARG A 260 40.23 71.33 -81.50
C ARG A 260 41.22 70.66 -82.46
N TYR A 261 41.53 69.38 -82.25
CA TYR A 261 42.40 68.62 -83.15
C TYR A 261 41.78 68.48 -84.54
N ARG A 262 40.47 68.18 -84.68
CA ARG A 262 39.76 68.17 -85.96
C ARG A 262 39.79 69.52 -86.66
N LYS A 263 39.62 70.63 -85.93
CA LYS A 263 39.73 72.01 -86.47
C LYS A 263 41.15 72.33 -86.92
N GLN A 264 42.16 71.95 -86.14
CA GLN A 264 43.58 72.08 -86.50
C GLN A 264 43.93 71.22 -87.73
N GLU A 265 43.47 69.98 -87.77
CA GLU A 265 43.68 69.07 -88.91
C GLU A 265 42.99 69.60 -90.17
N ALA A 266 41.76 70.11 -90.06
CA ALA A 266 41.07 70.76 -91.17
C ALA A 266 41.82 72.02 -91.67
N ALA A 267 42.35 72.84 -90.76
CA ALA A 267 43.16 74.01 -91.12
C ALA A 267 44.49 73.61 -91.77
N LEU A 268 45.18 72.57 -91.28
CA LEU A 268 46.39 72.03 -91.90
C LEU A 268 46.11 71.41 -93.27
N ARG A 269 44.99 70.69 -93.42
CA ARG A 269 44.52 70.17 -94.72
C ARG A 269 44.21 71.31 -95.70
N ALA A 270 43.62 72.41 -95.24
CA ALA A 270 43.41 73.61 -96.04
C ALA A 270 44.74 74.26 -96.45
N GLN A 271 45.67 74.48 -95.53
CA GLN A 271 47.02 74.99 -95.83
C GLN A 271 47.77 74.10 -96.83
N VAL A 272 47.67 72.77 -96.72
CA VAL A 272 48.23 71.83 -97.72
C VAL A 272 47.52 71.96 -99.06
N GLY A 273 46.21 72.23 -99.08
CA GLY A 273 45.46 72.59 -100.28
C GLY A 273 45.95 73.88 -100.93
N ASP A 274 46.10 74.95 -100.14
CA ASP A 274 46.60 76.25 -100.59
C ASP A 274 48.04 76.15 -101.10
N LEU A 275 48.92 75.44 -100.40
CA LEU A 275 50.29 75.18 -100.85
C LEU A 275 50.33 74.36 -102.13
N ARG A 276 49.46 73.34 -102.29
CA ARG A 276 49.32 72.62 -103.56
C ARG A 276 48.81 73.51 -104.68
N HIS A 277 47.90 74.43 -104.39
CA HIS A 277 47.42 75.41 -105.37
C HIS A 277 48.52 76.41 -105.76
N GLN A 278 49.29 76.91 -104.80
CA GLN A 278 50.47 77.77 -105.04
C GLN A 278 51.54 77.03 -105.85
N VAL A 279 51.83 75.77 -105.54
CA VAL A 279 52.72 74.92 -106.34
C VAL A 279 52.16 74.76 -107.75
N GLY A 280 50.85 74.49 -107.91
CA GLY A 280 50.21 74.43 -109.23
C GLY A 280 50.27 75.75 -110.02
N ILE A 281 50.14 76.90 -109.36
CA ILE A 281 50.34 78.22 -109.98
C ILE A 281 51.80 78.43 -110.36
N LEU A 282 52.75 78.07 -109.50
CA LEU A 282 54.18 78.20 -109.75
C LEU A 282 54.65 77.24 -110.85
N GLU A 283 54.14 76.02 -110.91
CA GLU A 283 54.33 75.06 -112.01
C GLU A 283 53.67 75.58 -113.30
N GLY A 284 52.49 76.20 -113.20
CA GLY A 284 51.85 76.94 -114.28
C GLY A 284 52.77 78.03 -114.84
N ASN A 285 53.26 78.92 -113.98
CA ASN A 285 54.18 80.01 -114.31
C ASN A 285 55.53 79.48 -114.82
N LEU A 286 56.05 78.37 -114.29
CA LEU A 286 57.24 77.69 -114.81
C LEU A 286 56.98 77.05 -116.17
N SER A 287 55.79 76.52 -116.44
CA SER A 287 55.43 75.96 -117.74
C SER A 287 55.23 77.06 -118.78
N ALA A 288 54.62 78.19 -118.39
CA ALA A 288 54.54 79.41 -119.18
C ALA A 288 55.94 79.98 -119.47
N GLY A 289 56.78 80.18 -118.44
CA GLY A 289 58.16 80.65 -118.59
C GLY A 289 59.08 79.68 -119.34
N ARG A 290 58.80 78.37 -119.30
CA ARG A 290 59.45 77.35 -120.16
C ARG A 290 58.92 77.39 -121.60
N ALA A 291 57.64 77.70 -121.81
CA ALA A 291 57.07 77.94 -123.14
C ALA A 291 57.61 79.24 -123.75
N GLU A 292 57.75 80.31 -122.97
CA GLU A 292 58.45 81.54 -123.35
C GLU A 292 59.92 81.27 -123.62
N ASN A 293 60.64 80.52 -122.77
CA ASN A 293 62.01 80.12 -123.07
C ASN A 293 62.11 79.26 -124.34
N LYS A 294 61.12 78.40 -124.63
CA LYS A 294 61.05 77.65 -125.91
C LYS A 294 60.72 78.56 -127.09
N ALA A 295 59.92 79.59 -126.91
CA ALA A 295 59.66 80.60 -127.95
C ALA A 295 60.91 81.45 -128.21
N LEU A 296 61.61 81.89 -127.17
CA LEU A 296 62.86 82.63 -127.22
C LEU A 296 64.03 81.81 -127.77
N THR A 297 64.17 80.53 -127.39
CA THR A 297 65.14 79.62 -128.03
C THR A 297 64.73 79.29 -129.46
N GLY A 298 63.44 79.20 -129.78
CA GLY A 298 62.96 79.13 -131.16
C GLY A 298 63.25 80.39 -131.99
N GLN A 299 63.29 81.57 -131.36
CA GLN A 299 63.73 82.83 -131.98
C GLN A 299 65.26 82.89 -132.13
N LEU A 300 66.02 82.44 -131.11
CA LEU A 300 67.48 82.33 -131.17
C LEU A 300 67.94 81.28 -132.20
N GLU A 301 67.26 80.15 -132.33
CA GLU A 301 67.52 79.17 -133.40
C GLU A 301 67.24 79.74 -134.79
N ARG A 302 66.27 80.65 -134.93
CA ARG A 302 66.03 81.35 -136.21
C ARG A 302 67.15 82.35 -136.49
N ALA A 303 67.55 83.17 -135.52
CA ALA A 303 68.66 84.10 -135.64
C ALA A 303 70.02 83.41 -135.87
N GLN A 304 70.26 82.26 -135.24
CA GLN A 304 71.50 81.47 -135.42
C GLN A 304 71.54 80.72 -136.77
N ARG A 305 70.38 80.36 -137.34
CA ARG A 305 70.29 79.80 -138.70
C ARG A 305 70.58 80.83 -139.80
N GLU A 306 70.55 82.13 -139.49
CA GLU A 306 70.89 83.21 -140.43
C GLU A 306 72.38 83.58 -140.43
N LEU A 307 73.19 83.13 -139.45
CA LEU A 307 74.57 83.62 -139.27
C LEU A 307 75.72 82.66 -139.65
N ALA A 308 75.49 81.37 -139.92
CA ALA A 308 76.57 80.46 -140.31
C ALA A 308 76.17 79.25 -141.18
N ARG A 309 76.78 79.17 -142.37
CA ARG A 309 76.90 78.04 -143.31
C ARG A 309 78.28 78.16 -144.00
N PRO A 310 78.82 77.13 -144.69
CA PRO A 310 78.70 75.67 -144.49
C PRO A 310 80.04 74.91 -144.69
N ASN A 311 80.05 73.57 -144.46
CA ASN A 311 80.77 72.51 -145.24
C ASN A 311 80.54 71.14 -144.54
N ALA A 312 79.80 70.18 -145.13
CA ALA A 312 80.29 69.07 -145.99
C ALA A 312 81.27 68.12 -145.24
N GLY A 313 81.05 66.82 -144.95
CA GLY A 313 80.33 65.69 -145.59
C GLY A 313 81.33 64.50 -145.77
N PRO A 314 81.00 63.22 -146.13
CA PRO A 314 79.71 62.49 -146.24
C PRO A 314 79.71 61.00 -145.71
N THR A 315 78.65 60.21 -146.04
CA THR A 315 78.46 58.72 -145.95
C THR A 315 78.03 58.08 -144.60
N THR A 316 77.11 57.07 -144.49
CA THR A 316 76.23 56.37 -145.47
C THR A 316 74.99 55.65 -144.84
N ARG A 317 73.85 55.61 -145.57
CA ARG A 317 72.86 54.48 -145.72
C ARG A 317 71.82 54.12 -144.61
N ALA A 318 70.58 54.62 -144.78
CA ALA A 318 69.21 53.99 -144.84
C ALA A 318 68.81 52.73 -143.97
N PRO A 319 67.50 52.37 -143.75
CA PRO A 319 66.25 52.82 -144.42
C PRO A 319 64.92 52.93 -143.57
N ALA A 320 63.83 53.34 -144.26
CA ALA A 320 62.43 52.85 -144.23
C ALA A 320 61.51 52.73 -142.96
N LYS A 321 60.42 53.54 -143.00
CA LYS A 321 58.96 53.19 -142.93
C LYS A 321 58.33 52.31 -141.80
N ARG A 322 57.25 52.92 -141.25
CA ARG A 322 55.91 52.38 -140.87
C ARG A 322 55.70 51.61 -139.54
N ALA A 323 54.83 52.24 -138.72
CA ALA A 323 53.73 51.75 -137.86
C ALA A 323 53.24 50.28 -138.07
N PRO A 324 52.54 49.61 -137.09
CA PRO A 324 51.54 50.27 -136.21
C PRO A 324 51.20 49.69 -134.80
N ARG A 325 50.30 50.41 -134.10
CA ARG A 325 49.15 49.95 -133.27
C ARG A 325 49.33 49.18 -131.92
N VAL A 326 48.82 49.85 -130.86
CA VAL A 326 47.65 49.45 -130.00
C VAL A 326 47.83 48.64 -128.68
N ALA A 327 47.02 49.10 -127.70
CA ALA A 327 46.43 48.43 -126.51
C ALA A 327 47.23 48.29 -125.20
N ALA A 328 46.56 48.68 -124.10
CA ALA A 328 46.75 48.16 -122.74
C ALA A 328 46.06 46.78 -122.60
N PRO A 329 46.33 45.93 -121.57
CA PRO A 329 45.55 46.04 -120.32
C PRO A 329 46.13 45.42 -119.00
N VAL A 330 45.63 45.89 -117.85
CA VAL A 330 45.03 45.16 -116.68
C VAL A 330 45.65 43.83 -116.09
N THR A 331 46.34 43.94 -114.94
CA THR A 331 46.40 43.00 -113.75
C THR A 331 47.15 41.61 -113.84
N PRO A 332 47.02 40.63 -112.89
CA PRO A 332 48.02 40.25 -111.84
C PRO A 332 48.46 38.74 -111.94
N PRO A 333 48.76 37.87 -110.90
CA PRO A 333 49.03 38.00 -109.43
C PRO A 333 50.15 37.07 -108.79
N ARG A 334 50.29 37.12 -107.44
CA ARG A 334 50.50 36.00 -106.45
C ARG A 334 51.91 35.48 -105.99
N LYS A 335 52.11 35.56 -104.64
CA LYS A 335 52.53 34.51 -103.64
C LYS A 335 54.03 34.10 -103.36
N ARG A 336 54.27 33.92 -102.03
CA ARG A 336 55.35 33.20 -101.26
C ARG A 336 56.54 34.05 -100.75
N ALA A 337 57.23 33.73 -99.63
CA ALA A 337 56.94 32.96 -98.41
C ALA A 337 58.08 33.12 -97.36
N GLY A 338 57.83 32.81 -96.08
CA GLY A 338 58.84 32.77 -94.98
C GLY A 338 58.64 33.93 -93.98
N ARG A 339 58.36 33.78 -92.67
CA ARG A 339 58.70 32.81 -91.59
C ARG A 339 60.04 33.07 -90.90
N SER A 340 60.02 33.75 -89.75
CA SER A 340 60.37 33.17 -88.44
C SER A 340 60.19 34.17 -87.26
N THR A 341 59.79 33.65 -86.09
CA THR A 341 60.14 34.04 -84.68
C THR A 341 60.32 35.53 -84.30
N GLY A 342 59.85 36.03 -83.15
CA GLY A 342 59.20 35.41 -81.98
C GLY A 342 59.60 36.13 -80.66
N GLN A 343 58.89 35.83 -79.56
CA GLN A 343 59.07 36.34 -78.18
C GLN A 343 58.64 37.78 -77.89
N GLY A 344 58.00 37.98 -76.72
CA GLY A 344 57.43 39.24 -76.23
C GLY A 344 56.11 39.00 -75.50
#